data_AF-B6JXM2-F1
#
_entry.id   AF-B6JXM2-F1
#
_cell.length_a   1.000
_cell.length_b   1.000
_cell.length_c   1.000
_cell.angle_alpha   90.00
_cell.angle_beta   90.00
_cell.angle_gamma   90.00
#
_symmetry.space_group_name_H-M   'P 1'
#
loop_
_entity.id
_entity.type
_entity.pdbx_description
1 polymer ?
#
loop_
_entity_poly.entity_id
_entity_poly.type
_entity_poly.pdbx_seq_one_letter_code
_entity_poly.pdbx_strand_id
1 'polypeptide(L)'
;MSDKASVSAEEIIAVKKRLSIFHSSIRFVDRSDETRVHGTKVSAGIGHQIFRGIKNRIKNHGKGAIIPTQFRRKPSPQAPYSTFAPICIEARSDSLKRGFPLVYFPQDLSRHDVPPADWASFVHDINLACTNNELINASVGKLMNFVSLGFISGYIVGAYVEKLISHMEHPIIEGVISMWNSKYFQPRGLRLFFFTPEDVQKQREAAITNYLQQSGVSGGFSKFIKEREWKKHHRHVSKSKFYLLIMCVPRKPVSE
;
A
#
# COMPACT_ATOMS: atom_id res chain seq x y z
N MET A 1 12.91 29.10 -1.30
CA MET A 1 11.72 28.82 -2.14
C MET A 1 11.82 27.41 -2.68
N SER A 2 11.10 26.48 -2.07
CA SER A 2 10.72 25.20 -2.67
C SER A 2 9.47 24.77 -1.92
N ASP A 3 8.32 25.21 -2.42
CA ASP A 3 7.03 24.67 -2.01
C ASP A 3 7.04 23.20 -2.42
N LYS A 4 7.46 22.35 -1.48
CA LYS A 4 7.27 20.92 -1.60
C LYS A 4 5.78 20.71 -1.58
N ALA A 5 5.21 20.51 -2.77
CA ALA A 5 3.83 20.14 -2.99
C ALA A 5 3.48 18.99 -2.04
N SER A 6 2.90 19.35 -0.89
CA SER A 6 2.19 18.41 -0.05
C SER A 6 0.97 18.03 -0.88
N VAL A 7 1.05 16.86 -1.49
CA VAL A 7 -0.09 16.19 -2.13
C VAL A 7 -1.25 16.29 -1.16
N SER A 8 -2.29 17.05 -1.54
CA SER A 8 -3.42 17.29 -0.65
C SER A 8 -4.17 15.98 -0.41
N ALA A 9 -4.87 15.86 0.73
CA ALA A 9 -5.74 14.72 1.02
C ALA A 9 -6.71 14.45 -0.14
N GLU A 10 -7.20 15.52 -0.75
CA GLU A 10 -8.10 15.51 -1.90
C GLU A 10 -7.46 14.89 -3.13
N GLU A 11 -6.17 15.15 -3.38
CA GLU A 11 -5.44 14.51 -4.47
C GLU A 11 -5.29 13.01 -4.23
N ILE A 12 -5.02 12.58 -3.00
CA ILE A 12 -4.98 11.15 -2.65
C ILE A 12 -6.34 10.50 -2.89
N ILE A 13 -7.42 11.13 -2.43
CA ILE A 13 -8.80 10.65 -2.62
C ILE A 13 -9.15 10.61 -4.12
N ALA A 14 -8.79 11.65 -4.87
CA ALA A 14 -9.03 11.72 -6.31
C ALA A 14 -8.26 10.63 -7.07
N VAL A 15 -7.00 10.36 -6.70
CA VAL A 15 -6.21 9.28 -7.29
C VAL A 15 -6.78 7.92 -6.90
N LYS A 16 -7.16 7.70 -5.63
CA LYS A 16 -7.87 6.48 -5.20
C LYS A 16 -9.14 6.26 -6.01
N LYS A 17 -9.92 7.31 -6.30
CA LYS A 17 -11.13 7.25 -7.15
C LYS A 17 -10.82 6.91 -8.61
N ARG A 18 -9.69 7.39 -9.15
CA ARG A 18 -9.26 7.11 -10.54
C ARG A 18 -8.65 5.71 -10.69
N LEU A 19 -8.04 5.17 -9.65
CA LEU A 19 -7.55 3.81 -9.60
C LEU A 19 -8.74 2.85 -9.45
N SER A 20 -9.30 2.41 -10.58
CA SER A 20 -10.26 1.31 -10.56
C SER A 20 -9.52 0.00 -10.30
N ILE A 21 -9.73 -0.58 -9.11
CA ILE A 21 -9.18 -1.91 -8.76
C ILE A 21 -9.73 -3.05 -9.64
N PHE A 22 -10.68 -2.76 -10.51
CA PHE A 22 -11.31 -3.70 -11.45
C PHE A 22 -10.74 -3.60 -12.86
N HIS A 23 -9.67 -2.82 -13.07
CA HIS A 23 -9.04 -2.75 -14.37
C HIS A 23 -8.37 -4.10 -14.72
N SER A 24 -8.57 -4.60 -15.94
CA SER A 24 -8.07 -5.90 -16.39
C SER A 24 -6.55 -6.03 -16.37
N SER A 25 -5.84 -4.89 -16.34
CA SER A 25 -4.39 -4.85 -16.24
C SER A 25 -3.86 -4.98 -14.81
N ILE A 26 -4.71 -5.09 -13.79
CA ILE A 26 -4.21 -5.21 -12.41
C ILE A 26 -3.74 -6.63 -12.17
N ARG A 27 -2.47 -6.77 -11.79
CA ARG A 27 -1.89 -8.03 -11.38
C ARG A 27 -2.22 -8.27 -9.90
N PHE A 28 -3.04 -9.28 -9.64
CA PHE A 28 -3.28 -9.75 -8.28
C PHE A 28 -2.18 -10.71 -7.85
N VAL A 29 -1.65 -10.49 -6.65
CA VAL A 29 -0.72 -11.42 -6.02
C VAL A 29 -1.50 -12.64 -5.58
N ASP A 30 -1.08 -13.81 -6.03
CA ASP A 30 -1.67 -15.08 -5.62
C ASP A 30 -0.74 -15.87 -4.68
N ARG A 31 -1.26 -17.01 -4.19
CA ARG A 31 -0.49 -17.90 -3.32
C ARG A 31 0.74 -18.49 -4.04
N SER A 32 0.72 -18.59 -5.37
CA SER A 32 1.86 -19.09 -6.13
C SER A 32 3.03 -18.10 -6.09
N ASP A 33 2.74 -16.80 -6.16
CA ASP A 33 3.73 -15.74 -6.00
C ASP A 33 4.37 -15.76 -4.60
N GLU A 34 3.59 -16.02 -3.54
CA GLU A 34 4.14 -16.26 -2.19
C GLU A 34 5.06 -17.48 -2.14
N THR A 35 4.61 -18.61 -2.70
CA THR A 35 5.41 -19.85 -2.70
C THR A 35 6.70 -19.72 -3.50
N ARG A 36 6.74 -18.90 -4.56
CA ARG A 36 7.97 -18.64 -5.32
C ARG A 36 9.03 -17.95 -4.48
N VAL A 37 8.63 -17.03 -3.60
CA VAL A 37 9.56 -16.39 -2.66
C VAL A 37 10.09 -17.40 -1.65
N HIS A 38 9.27 -18.36 -1.20
CA HIS A 38 9.66 -19.37 -0.23
C HIS A 38 10.43 -20.57 -0.81
N GLY A 39 10.12 -20.96 -2.05
CA GLY A 39 10.66 -22.16 -2.71
C GLY A 39 11.95 -21.91 -3.48
N THR A 40 12.18 -20.68 -3.93
CA THR A 40 13.52 -20.29 -4.35
C THR A 40 14.38 -20.34 -3.08
N LYS A 41 15.52 -21.04 -3.11
CA LYS A 41 16.58 -20.91 -2.09
C LYS A 41 17.18 -19.49 -2.13
N VAL A 42 16.34 -18.45 -2.11
CA VAL A 42 16.67 -17.12 -1.63
C VAL A 42 17.05 -17.38 -0.19
N SER A 43 18.35 -17.62 -0.02
CA SER A 43 19.07 -18.06 1.16
C SER A 43 18.25 -17.87 2.43
N ALA A 44 18.07 -18.93 3.22
CA ALA A 44 17.60 -18.82 4.61
C ALA A 44 18.37 -17.73 5.40
N GLY A 45 19.54 -17.28 4.91
CA GLY A 45 20.26 -16.11 5.36
C GLY A 45 19.58 -14.74 5.11
N ILE A 46 18.82 -14.51 4.02
CA ILE A 46 18.17 -13.21 3.76
C ILE A 46 17.01 -12.99 4.74
N GLY A 47 16.16 -14.01 4.95
CA GLY A 47 15.13 -13.95 5.99
C GLY A 47 15.76 -13.69 7.37
N HIS A 48 16.79 -14.45 7.73
CA HIS A 48 17.44 -14.33 9.05
C HIS A 48 18.22 -13.01 9.24
N GLN A 49 18.84 -12.46 8.19
CA GLN A 49 19.52 -11.16 8.23
C GLN A 49 18.53 -9.99 8.29
N ILE A 50 17.39 -10.07 7.59
CA ILE A 50 16.32 -9.07 7.67
C ILE A 50 15.77 -9.04 9.11
N PHE A 51 15.43 -10.19 9.71
CA PHE A 51 14.95 -10.25 11.10
C PHE A 51 16.00 -9.85 12.15
N ARG A 52 17.31 -10.07 11.93
CA ARG A 52 18.37 -9.59 12.84
C ARG A 52 18.59 -8.08 12.76
N GLY A 53 18.59 -7.49 11.56
CA GLY A 53 18.65 -6.04 11.39
C GLY A 53 17.46 -5.33 12.06
N ILE A 54 16.29 -5.97 12.02
CA ILE A 54 15.05 -5.55 12.67
C ILE A 54 15.16 -5.57 14.21
N LYS A 55 15.66 -6.64 14.82
CA LYS A 55 15.83 -6.72 16.29
C LYS A 55 16.80 -5.66 16.83
N ASN A 56 17.83 -5.32 16.05
CA ASN A 56 18.77 -4.26 16.41
C ASN A 56 18.18 -2.85 16.24
N ARG A 57 17.24 -2.67 15.30
CA ARG A 57 16.48 -1.42 15.16
C ARG A 57 15.66 -1.17 16.44
N ILE A 58 14.94 -2.19 16.93
CA ILE A 58 14.15 -2.14 18.16
C ILE A 58 15.01 -1.80 19.39
N LYS A 59 16.21 -2.40 19.51
CA LYS A 59 17.11 -2.20 20.66
C LYS A 59 17.81 -0.83 20.70
N ASN A 60 17.96 -0.15 19.56
CA ASN A 60 18.73 1.10 19.47
C ASN A 60 17.86 2.38 19.52
N HIS A 61 16.55 2.28 19.76
CA HIS A 61 15.62 3.43 19.75
C HIS A 61 15.79 4.45 20.90
N GLY A 62 16.74 4.25 21.82
CA GLY A 62 17.00 5.17 22.93
C GLY A 62 17.95 6.34 22.65
N LYS A 63 18.59 6.42 21.46
CA LYS A 63 19.59 7.46 21.17
C LYS A 63 19.38 8.07 19.77
N GLY A 64 18.56 9.13 19.71
CA GLY A 64 18.35 9.96 18.52
C GLY A 64 17.45 9.32 17.46
N ALA A 65 16.60 10.14 16.82
CA ALA A 65 15.72 9.69 15.74
C ALA A 65 16.54 9.29 14.49
N ILE A 66 17.02 8.05 14.44
CA ILE A 66 17.75 7.51 13.29
C ILE A 66 16.77 7.31 12.14
N ILE A 67 16.82 8.20 11.15
CA ILE A 67 16.13 8.02 9.86
C ILE A 67 16.48 6.63 9.30
N PRO A 68 15.49 5.82 8.86
CA PRO A 68 15.74 4.53 8.23
C PRO A 68 16.81 4.63 7.14
N THR A 69 17.77 3.71 7.12
CA THR A 69 18.90 3.74 6.17
C THR A 69 18.44 3.71 4.71
N GLN A 70 17.27 3.12 4.44
CA GLN A 70 16.61 3.09 3.14
C GLN A 70 16.29 4.51 2.64
N PHE A 71 15.83 5.41 3.51
CA PHE A 71 15.45 6.78 3.14
C PHE A 71 16.65 7.67 2.81
N ARG A 72 17.87 7.23 3.12
CA ARG A 72 19.11 7.93 2.74
C ARG A 72 19.56 7.60 1.32
N ARG A 73 19.02 6.53 0.70
CA ARG A 73 19.42 6.11 -0.65
C ARG A 73 18.74 6.98 -1.69
N LYS A 74 19.55 7.75 -2.42
CA LYS A 74 19.09 8.53 -3.57
C LYS A 74 18.59 7.58 -4.67
N PRO A 75 17.53 7.95 -5.41
CA PRO A 75 17.09 7.20 -6.58
C PRO A 75 18.21 7.16 -7.64
N SER A 76 18.43 6.00 -8.26
CA SER A 76 19.42 5.88 -9.34
C SER A 76 19.00 6.73 -10.57
N PRO A 77 19.87 7.61 -11.11
CA PRO A 77 19.57 8.36 -12.32
C PRO A 77 19.57 7.48 -13.57
N GLN A 78 20.12 6.27 -13.50
CA GLN A 78 20.23 5.31 -14.60
C GLN A 78 19.08 4.30 -14.64
N ALA A 79 18.23 4.27 -13.61
CA ALA A 79 17.09 3.36 -13.60
C ALA A 79 16.07 3.77 -14.69
N PRO A 80 15.51 2.80 -15.43
CA PRO A 80 14.61 3.09 -16.54
C PRO A 80 13.26 3.66 -16.10
N TYR A 81 12.81 3.37 -14.87
CA TYR A 81 11.50 3.77 -14.35
C TYR A 81 10.33 3.45 -15.30
N SER A 82 10.38 2.26 -15.91
CA SER A 82 9.40 1.80 -16.90
C SER A 82 8.02 1.63 -16.27
N THR A 83 6.96 1.94 -17.01
CA THR A 83 5.60 1.63 -16.57
C THR A 83 5.40 0.12 -16.45
N PHE A 84 4.61 -0.29 -15.46
CA PHE A 84 4.12 -1.66 -15.32
C PHE A 84 2.66 -1.64 -14.86
N ALA A 85 1.98 -2.76 -15.06
CA ALA A 85 0.61 -2.97 -14.65
C ALA A 85 0.48 -2.86 -13.11
N PRO A 86 -0.52 -2.15 -12.54
CA PRO A 86 -0.61 -2.02 -11.09
C PRO A 86 -0.66 -3.38 -10.40
N ILE A 87 0.07 -3.50 -9.29
CA ILE A 87 0.18 -4.73 -8.52
C ILE A 87 -0.68 -4.59 -7.28
N CYS A 88 -1.60 -5.53 -7.08
CA CYS A 88 -2.50 -5.58 -5.95
C CYS A 88 -2.12 -6.74 -5.02
N ILE A 89 -1.77 -6.40 -3.79
CA ILE A 89 -1.38 -7.35 -2.74
C ILE A 89 -2.51 -7.40 -1.72
N GLU A 90 -3.15 -8.57 -1.59
CA GLU A 90 -4.19 -8.79 -0.58
C GLU A 90 -3.56 -9.07 0.78
N ALA A 91 -4.21 -8.60 1.84
CA ALA A 91 -3.87 -9.02 3.20
C ALA A 91 -4.10 -10.53 3.37
N ARG A 92 -3.36 -11.16 4.28
CA ARG A 92 -3.43 -12.61 4.54
C ARG A 92 -4.75 -13.09 5.15
N SER A 93 -5.58 -12.17 5.62
CA SER A 93 -6.92 -12.43 6.11
C SER A 93 -7.78 -11.18 6.03
N ASP A 94 -9.07 -11.36 6.30
CA ASP A 94 -10.06 -10.30 6.54
C ASP A 94 -9.71 -9.44 7.76
N SER A 95 -8.88 -9.95 8.66
CA SER A 95 -8.26 -9.18 9.74
C SER A 95 -6.89 -8.62 9.33
N LEU A 96 -6.66 -7.32 9.60
CA LEU A 96 -5.34 -6.68 9.44
C LEU A 96 -4.25 -7.32 10.31
N LYS A 97 -4.58 -8.01 11.40
CA LYS A 97 -3.58 -8.58 12.32
C LYS A 97 -2.61 -9.53 11.63
N ARG A 98 -3.03 -10.23 10.58
CA ARG A 98 -2.15 -11.15 9.83
C ARG A 98 -1.24 -10.44 8.83
N GLY A 99 -1.46 -9.14 8.62
CA GLY A 99 -0.67 -8.29 7.75
C GLY A 99 -0.74 -8.68 6.27
N PHE A 100 0.23 -8.17 5.53
CA PHE A 100 0.46 -8.43 4.12
C PHE A 100 1.57 -9.46 3.90
N PRO A 101 1.48 -10.28 2.85
CA PRO A 101 2.52 -11.23 2.51
C PRO A 101 3.79 -10.52 2.01
N LEU A 102 4.95 -11.12 2.28
CA LEU A 102 6.23 -10.67 1.75
C LEU A 102 6.44 -11.26 0.35
N VAL A 103 6.00 -10.54 -0.67
CA VAL A 103 6.20 -10.91 -2.08
C VAL A 103 7.03 -9.85 -2.79
N TYR A 104 8.09 -10.25 -3.48
CA TYR A 104 8.93 -9.33 -4.25
C TYR A 104 8.73 -9.54 -5.75
N PHE A 105 8.73 -8.46 -6.53
CA PHE A 105 8.51 -8.45 -7.97
C PHE A 105 9.78 -7.99 -8.70
N PRO A 106 10.77 -8.88 -8.97
CA PRO A 106 12.05 -8.47 -9.52
C PRO A 106 11.92 -7.71 -10.84
N GLN A 107 11.03 -8.15 -11.74
CA GLN A 107 10.88 -7.57 -13.08
C GLN A 107 10.35 -6.13 -13.04
N ASP A 108 9.52 -5.81 -12.05
CA ASP A 108 8.88 -4.51 -11.90
C ASP A 108 9.71 -3.61 -10.97
N LEU A 109 10.06 -4.09 -9.77
CA LEU A 109 10.71 -3.28 -8.73
C LEU A 109 12.18 -2.96 -9.00
N SER A 110 12.94 -3.85 -9.66
CA SER A 110 14.35 -3.58 -9.97
C SER A 110 14.51 -2.41 -10.94
N ARG A 111 13.56 -2.24 -11.87
CA ARG A 111 13.51 -1.14 -12.84
C ARG A 111 13.24 0.22 -12.20
N HIS A 112 12.79 0.22 -10.95
CA HIS A 112 12.52 1.40 -10.13
C HIS A 112 13.54 1.58 -9.00
N ASP A 113 14.71 0.91 -9.06
CA ASP A 113 15.74 1.02 -8.00
C ASP A 113 15.19 0.63 -6.61
N VAL A 114 14.29 -0.36 -6.54
CA VAL A 114 13.77 -0.92 -5.29
C VAL A 114 14.34 -2.32 -5.08
N PRO A 115 15.41 -2.47 -4.28
CA PRO A 115 15.99 -3.77 -3.98
C PRO A 115 15.08 -4.59 -3.04
N PRO A 116 15.21 -5.94 -3.04
CA PRO A 116 14.39 -6.83 -2.21
C PRO A 116 14.42 -6.49 -0.72
N ALA A 117 15.58 -6.07 -0.20
CA ALA A 117 15.75 -5.74 1.21
C ALA A 117 14.96 -4.50 1.66
N ASP A 118 14.82 -3.50 0.77
CA ASP A 118 14.09 -2.28 1.09
C ASP A 118 12.59 -2.52 1.03
N TRP A 119 12.14 -3.28 0.03
CA TRP A 119 10.77 -3.75 -0.05
C TRP A 119 10.38 -4.58 1.18
N ALA A 120 11.24 -5.51 1.61
CA ALA A 120 11.01 -6.30 2.82
C ALA A 120 10.93 -5.43 4.09
N SER A 121 11.73 -4.37 4.15
CA SER A 121 11.68 -3.40 5.25
C SER A 121 10.34 -2.66 5.27
N PHE A 122 9.84 -2.25 4.10
CA PHE A 122 8.52 -1.64 3.98
C PHE A 122 7.39 -2.59 4.41
N VAL A 123 7.38 -3.83 3.91
CA VAL A 123 6.37 -4.85 4.28
C VAL A 123 6.41 -5.15 5.79
N HIS A 124 7.61 -5.09 6.40
CA HIS A 124 7.74 -5.23 7.84
C HIS A 124 7.11 -4.05 8.59
N ASP A 125 7.46 -2.81 8.21
CA ASP A 125 6.95 -1.60 8.86
C ASP A 125 5.41 -1.52 8.77
N ILE A 126 4.82 -1.89 7.63
CA ILE A 126 3.36 -1.94 7.49
C ILE A 126 2.74 -3.06 8.33
N ASN A 127 3.35 -4.25 8.41
CA ASN A 127 2.82 -5.34 9.23
C ASN A 127 2.90 -5.03 10.74
N LEU A 128 3.93 -4.30 11.17
CA LEU A 128 3.99 -3.74 12.52
C LEU A 128 2.86 -2.72 12.75
N ALA A 129 2.61 -1.82 11.80
CA ALA A 129 1.49 -0.89 11.87
C ALA A 129 0.14 -1.62 11.96
N CYS A 130 -0.07 -2.67 11.18
CA CYS A 130 -1.28 -3.48 11.22
C CYS A 130 -1.51 -4.14 12.59
N THR A 131 -0.45 -4.69 13.20
CA THR A 131 -0.53 -5.33 14.52
C THR A 131 -0.87 -4.32 15.62
N ASN A 132 -0.35 -3.11 15.52
CA ASN A 132 -0.52 -2.06 16.54
C ASN A 132 -1.78 -1.19 16.35
N ASN A 133 -2.44 -1.24 15.19
CA ASN A 133 -3.61 -0.39 14.90
C ASN A 133 -4.76 -0.62 15.90
N GLU A 134 -4.96 -1.85 16.35
CA GLU A 134 -6.02 -2.18 17.31
C GLU A 134 -5.75 -1.67 18.72
N LEU A 135 -4.48 -1.67 19.15
CA LEU A 135 -4.09 -1.16 20.47
C LEU A 135 -4.41 0.34 20.61
N ILE A 136 -4.29 1.07 19.50
CA ILE A 136 -4.51 2.52 19.44
C ILE A 136 -5.99 2.85 19.30
N ASN A 137 -6.76 2.09 18.50
CA ASN A 137 -8.23 2.25 18.44
C ASN A 137 -8.88 1.99 19.81
N ALA A 138 -8.31 1.11 20.63
CA ALA A 138 -8.77 0.88 22.00
C ALA A 138 -8.34 1.96 23.02
N SER A 139 -7.42 2.87 22.66
CA SER A 139 -6.87 3.87 23.57
C SER A 139 -6.64 5.22 22.87
N VAL A 140 -7.75 5.82 22.43
CA VAL A 140 -7.83 7.09 21.66
C VAL A 140 -7.04 8.26 22.28
N GLY A 141 -6.69 8.21 23.57
CA GLY A 141 -5.87 9.23 24.23
C GLY A 141 -4.33 9.03 24.20
N LYS A 142 -3.81 7.91 23.67
CA LYS A 142 -2.37 7.55 23.78
C LYS A 142 -1.59 7.61 22.46
N LEU A 143 -2.15 8.19 21.40
CA LEU A 143 -1.43 8.36 20.13
C LEU A 143 -0.11 9.12 20.34
N MET A 144 -0.12 10.16 21.19
CA MET A 144 1.06 10.95 21.60
C MET A 144 2.17 10.11 22.27
N ASN A 145 1.81 9.05 23.00
CA ASN A 145 2.80 8.19 23.68
C ASN A 145 3.46 7.18 22.73
N PHE A 146 2.85 6.84 21.60
CA PHE A 146 3.50 5.99 20.59
C PHE A 146 4.59 6.74 19.80
N VAL A 147 4.46 8.06 19.72
CA VAL A 147 5.47 8.98 19.14
C VAL A 147 6.71 9.03 20.02
N SER A 148 6.54 9.02 21.34
CA SER A 148 7.64 9.04 22.31
C SER A 148 8.33 7.67 22.46
N LEU A 149 7.67 6.57 22.09
CA LEU A 149 8.22 5.22 22.11
C LEU A 149 9.09 4.86 20.88
N GLY A 150 9.35 5.81 19.96
CA GLY A 150 10.35 5.66 18.90
C GLY A 150 10.04 4.64 17.79
N PHE A 151 8.87 3.99 17.83
CA PHE A 151 8.40 3.05 16.79
C PHE A 151 8.06 3.73 15.48
N ILE A 152 7.65 4.98 15.59
CA ILE A 152 7.45 5.90 14.50
C ILE A 152 8.44 7.02 14.78
N SER A 153 9.50 7.16 13.99
CA SER A 153 10.45 8.26 14.16
C SER A 153 9.65 9.55 14.36
N GLY A 154 9.98 10.37 15.37
CA GLY A 154 9.26 11.59 15.76
C GLY A 154 9.01 12.63 14.65
N TYR A 155 9.40 12.32 13.41
CA TYR A 155 9.01 12.96 12.17
C TYR A 155 7.52 12.92 11.84
N ILE A 156 6.75 11.91 12.30
CA ILE A 156 5.36 11.79 11.84
C ILE A 156 4.45 12.85 12.46
N VAL A 157 4.75 13.43 13.63
CA VAL A 157 3.69 14.05 14.47
C VAL A 157 3.63 15.58 14.50
N GLY A 158 4.52 16.30 13.82
CA GLY A 158 4.69 17.74 14.10
C GLY A 158 3.51 18.70 13.81
N ALA A 159 2.60 18.44 12.86
CA ALA A 159 1.49 19.39 12.56
C ALA A 159 0.44 18.86 11.57
N TYR A 160 0.80 17.94 10.69
CA TYR A 160 -0.08 17.47 9.60
C TYR A 160 -1.08 16.40 10.04
N VAL A 161 -0.94 15.89 11.26
CA VAL A 161 -1.57 14.64 11.70
C VAL A 161 -2.97 14.84 12.26
N GLU A 162 -3.25 15.88 13.03
CA GLU A 162 -4.55 16.01 13.72
C GLU A 162 -5.75 16.13 12.78
N LYS A 163 -5.63 16.89 11.68
CA LYS A 163 -6.75 17.13 10.76
C LYS A 163 -6.97 15.99 9.75
N LEU A 164 -5.90 15.27 9.42
CA LEU A 164 -5.93 14.12 8.51
C LEU A 164 -6.37 12.84 9.22
N ILE A 165 -5.96 12.64 10.48
CA ILE A 165 -6.29 11.43 11.25
C ILE A 165 -7.78 11.30 11.55
N SER A 166 -8.50 12.41 11.73
CA SER A 166 -9.93 12.35 12.10
C SER A 166 -10.83 11.70 11.05
N HIS A 167 -10.37 11.60 9.80
CA HIS A 167 -11.13 11.01 8.68
C HIS A 167 -10.59 9.65 8.22
N MET A 168 -9.51 9.15 8.84
CA MET A 168 -8.87 7.89 8.44
C MET A 168 -9.25 6.77 9.40
N GLU A 169 -9.76 5.67 8.87
CA GLU A 169 -10.09 4.47 9.66
C GLU A 169 -8.84 3.75 10.18
N HIS A 170 -7.72 3.89 9.45
CA HIS A 170 -6.43 3.26 9.78
C HIS A 170 -5.27 4.27 9.69
N PRO A 171 -5.24 5.29 10.57
CA PRO A 171 -4.33 6.43 10.45
C PRO A 171 -2.85 6.05 10.53
N ILE A 172 -2.51 4.99 11.26
CA ILE A 172 -1.12 4.54 11.42
C ILE A 172 -0.63 3.89 10.12
N ILE A 173 -1.45 3.02 9.52
CA ILE A 173 -1.11 2.33 8.27
C ILE A 173 -0.95 3.37 7.15
N GLU A 174 -1.92 4.27 7.02
CA GLU A 174 -1.84 5.35 6.03
C GLU A 174 -0.65 6.29 6.28
N GLY A 175 -0.33 6.58 7.55
CA GLY A 175 0.85 7.35 7.93
C GLY A 175 2.17 6.69 7.52
N VAL A 176 2.31 5.38 7.76
CA VAL A 176 3.49 4.60 7.35
C VAL A 176 3.62 4.60 5.82
N ILE A 177 2.53 4.35 5.10
CA ILE A 177 2.53 4.35 3.63
C ILE A 177 2.86 5.74 3.08
N SER A 178 2.27 6.79 3.64
CA SER A 178 2.53 8.17 3.23
C SER A 178 4.00 8.55 3.43
N MET A 179 4.58 8.18 4.57
CA MET A 179 6.00 8.37 4.85
C MET A 179 6.88 7.64 3.82
N TRP A 180 6.63 6.35 3.58
CA TRP A 180 7.37 5.56 2.61
C TRP A 180 7.22 6.08 1.17
N ASN A 181 6.02 6.50 0.78
CA ASN A 181 5.77 7.14 -0.50
C ASN A 181 6.61 8.41 -0.66
N SER A 182 6.51 9.34 0.29
CA SER A 182 7.19 10.64 0.22
C SER A 182 8.72 10.50 0.23
N LYS A 183 9.25 9.61 1.09
CA LYS A 183 10.70 9.51 1.32
C LYS A 183 11.41 8.53 0.39
N TYR A 184 10.72 7.54 -0.16
CA TYR A 184 11.36 6.42 -0.82
C TYR A 184 10.76 6.05 -2.19
N PHE A 185 9.46 5.79 -2.27
CA PHE A 185 8.82 5.27 -3.49
C PHE A 185 8.56 6.36 -4.55
N GLN A 186 8.10 7.55 -4.16
CA GLN A 186 7.79 8.62 -5.11
C GLN A 186 9.03 9.13 -5.86
N PRO A 187 10.20 9.33 -5.22
CA PRO A 187 11.45 9.62 -5.95
C PRO A 187 11.85 8.54 -6.96
N ARG A 188 11.31 7.33 -6.81
CA ARG A 188 11.52 6.16 -7.69
C ARG A 188 10.37 5.94 -8.67
N GLY A 189 9.47 6.91 -8.83
CA GLY A 189 8.34 6.79 -9.75
C GLY A 189 7.32 5.72 -9.34
N LEU A 190 7.23 5.40 -8.05
CA LEU A 190 6.28 4.43 -7.50
C LEU A 190 5.36 5.13 -6.50
N ARG A 191 4.13 4.65 -6.40
CA ARG A 191 3.20 5.08 -5.37
C ARG A 191 2.38 3.90 -4.85
N LEU A 192 2.26 3.83 -3.53
CA LEU A 192 1.49 2.83 -2.82
C LEU A 192 0.19 3.42 -2.29
N PHE A 193 -0.87 2.63 -2.38
CA PHE A 193 -2.20 2.95 -1.86
C PHE A 193 -2.69 1.82 -0.98
N PHE A 194 -3.43 2.18 0.06
CA PHE A 194 -4.11 1.23 0.93
C PHE A 194 -5.61 1.40 0.78
N PHE A 195 -6.31 0.29 0.63
CA PHE A 195 -7.76 0.23 0.49
C PHE A 195 -8.33 -0.67 1.58
N THR A 196 -9.34 -0.17 2.27
CA THR A 196 -10.14 -0.96 3.22
C THR A 196 -11.15 -1.83 2.46
N PRO A 197 -11.71 -2.88 3.10
CA PRO A 197 -12.81 -3.65 2.52
C PRO A 197 -13.99 -2.77 2.06
N GLU A 198 -14.27 -1.69 2.79
CA GLU A 198 -15.31 -0.71 2.51
C GLU A 198 -14.97 0.09 1.24
N ASP A 199 -13.73 0.53 1.09
CA ASP A 199 -13.26 1.20 -0.12
C ASP A 199 -13.37 0.27 -1.34
N VAL A 200 -12.96 -1.00 -1.18
CA VAL A 200 -13.05 -2.03 -2.22
C VAL A 200 -14.50 -2.27 -2.63
N GLN A 201 -15.42 -2.34 -1.65
CA GLN A 201 -16.85 -2.50 -1.90
C GLN A 201 -17.45 -1.28 -2.62
N LYS A 202 -17.13 -0.06 -2.19
CA LYS A 202 -17.57 1.17 -2.86
C LYS A 202 -17.09 1.22 -4.32
N GLN A 203 -15.82 0.87 -4.56
CA GLN A 203 -15.31 0.79 -5.92
C GLN A 203 -16.00 -0.29 -6.75
N ARG A 204 -16.36 -1.42 -6.13
CA ARG A 204 -17.09 -2.52 -6.79
C ARG A 204 -18.45 -2.06 -7.28
N GLU A 205 -19.21 -1.41 -6.41
CA GLU A 205 -20.54 -0.88 -6.73
C GLU A 205 -20.47 0.17 -7.84
N ALA A 206 -19.48 1.05 -7.77
CA ALA A 206 -19.22 2.04 -8.83
C ALA A 206 -18.87 1.36 -10.17
N ALA A 207 -18.02 0.32 -10.15
CA ALA A 207 -17.63 -0.40 -11.36
C ALA A 207 -18.81 -1.17 -11.99
N ILE A 208 -19.64 -1.82 -11.17
CA ILE A 208 -20.87 -2.49 -11.63
C ILE A 208 -21.84 -1.47 -12.22
N THR A 209 -22.03 -0.33 -11.55
CA THR A 209 -22.91 0.73 -12.03
C THR A 209 -22.46 1.27 -13.38
N ASN A 210 -21.16 1.56 -13.53
CA ASN A 210 -20.57 2.02 -14.79
C ASN A 210 -20.72 0.98 -15.91
N TYR A 211 -20.49 -0.30 -15.60
CA TYR A 211 -20.67 -1.40 -16.56
C TYR A 211 -22.12 -1.53 -17.03
N LEU A 212 -23.08 -1.44 -16.10
CA LEU A 212 -24.51 -1.52 -16.41
C LEU A 212 -24.97 -0.31 -17.25
N GLN A 213 -24.47 0.89 -16.94
CA GLN A 213 -24.73 2.10 -17.72
C GLN A 213 -24.19 1.96 -19.15
N GLN A 214 -22.94 1.49 -19.32
CA GLN A 214 -22.32 1.28 -20.62
C GLN A 214 -23.02 0.18 -21.45
N SER A 215 -23.64 -0.80 -20.79
CA SER A 215 -24.35 -1.89 -21.46
C SER A 215 -25.72 -1.49 -22.02
N GLY A 216 -26.23 -0.27 -21.72
CA GLY A 216 -27.52 0.21 -22.22
C GLY A 216 -28.74 -0.52 -21.64
N VAL A 217 -28.61 -1.14 -20.46
CA VAL A 217 -29.61 -2.08 -19.93
C VAL A 217 -30.61 -1.36 -19.01
N SER A 218 -31.89 -1.33 -19.41
CA SER A 218 -32.94 -0.64 -18.66
C SER A 218 -33.77 -1.55 -17.73
N GLY A 219 -33.97 -2.82 -18.09
CA GLY A 219 -34.82 -3.77 -17.35
C GLY A 219 -34.18 -4.39 -16.09
N GLY A 220 -34.98 -4.65 -15.05
CA GLY A 220 -34.50 -5.23 -13.79
C GLY A 220 -33.88 -6.63 -13.96
N PHE A 221 -34.52 -7.50 -14.74
CA PHE A 221 -34.01 -8.85 -15.00
C PHE A 221 -32.73 -8.85 -15.86
N SER A 222 -32.65 -7.97 -16.86
CA SER A 222 -31.46 -7.84 -17.70
C SER A 222 -30.28 -7.22 -16.92
N LYS A 223 -30.53 -6.26 -16.01
CA LYS A 223 -29.51 -5.77 -15.07
C LYS A 223 -28.95 -6.89 -14.21
N PHE A 224 -29.83 -7.74 -13.66
CA PHE A 224 -29.41 -8.89 -12.85
C PHE A 224 -28.53 -9.88 -13.62
N ILE A 225 -28.90 -10.21 -14.87
CA ILE A 225 -28.08 -11.08 -15.73
C ILE A 225 -26.70 -10.47 -15.98
N LYS A 226 -26.65 -9.17 -16.33
CA LYS A 226 -25.41 -8.46 -16.66
C LYS A 226 -24.51 -8.28 -15.44
N GLU A 227 -25.09 -8.01 -14.28
CA GLU A 227 -24.34 -7.98 -13.02
C GLU A 227 -23.72 -9.36 -12.70
N ARG A 228 -24.48 -10.45 -12.89
CA ARG A 228 -23.96 -11.81 -12.70
C ARG A 228 -22.85 -12.14 -13.68
N GLU A 229 -22.99 -11.71 -14.93
CA GLU A 229 -21.95 -11.82 -15.96
C GLU A 229 -20.68 -11.06 -15.55
N TRP A 230 -20.80 -9.82 -15.10
CA TRP A 230 -19.68 -9.02 -14.62
C TRP A 230 -18.97 -9.69 -13.43
N LYS A 231 -19.73 -10.16 -12.44
CA LYS A 231 -19.20 -10.89 -11.27
C LYS A 231 -18.46 -12.17 -11.67
N LYS A 232 -18.92 -12.86 -12.72
CA LYS A 232 -18.26 -14.06 -13.25
C LYS A 232 -16.88 -13.72 -13.85
N HIS A 233 -16.79 -12.65 -14.63
CA HIS A 233 -15.52 -12.19 -15.22
C HIS A 233 -14.55 -11.65 -14.16
N HIS A 234 -15.06 -11.00 -13.13
CA HIS A 234 -14.26 -10.40 -12.06
C HIS A 234 -14.31 -11.24 -10.78
N ARG A 235 -14.32 -12.58 -10.89
CA ARG A 235 -14.46 -13.48 -9.73
C ARG A 235 -13.37 -13.28 -8.68
N HIS A 236 -12.16 -12.91 -9.11
CA HIS A 236 -11.00 -12.66 -8.25
C HIS A 236 -11.22 -11.42 -7.36
N VAL A 237 -11.72 -10.31 -7.91
CA VAL A 237 -11.96 -9.08 -7.13
C VAL A 237 -13.33 -9.04 -6.46
N SER A 238 -14.35 -9.69 -7.06
CA SER A 238 -15.75 -9.61 -6.58
C SER A 238 -15.99 -10.32 -5.24
N LYS A 239 -15.06 -11.16 -4.80
CA LYS A 239 -15.14 -11.85 -3.50
C LYS A 239 -14.16 -11.32 -2.48
N SER A 240 -13.24 -10.43 -2.88
CA SER A 240 -12.25 -9.91 -1.95
C SER A 240 -12.97 -9.13 -0.84
N LYS A 241 -12.76 -9.58 0.39
CA LYS A 241 -13.13 -8.91 1.64
C LYS A 241 -11.89 -8.42 2.37
N PHE A 242 -10.77 -8.38 1.66
CA PHE A 242 -9.45 -8.19 2.22
C PHE A 242 -9.03 -6.74 2.06
N TYR A 243 -8.15 -6.31 2.96
CA TYR A 243 -7.41 -5.07 2.79
C TYR A 243 -6.46 -5.22 1.61
N LEU A 244 -6.36 -4.18 0.78
CA LEU A 244 -5.51 -4.21 -0.40
C LEU A 244 -4.40 -3.17 -0.28
N LEU A 245 -3.19 -3.60 -0.61
CA LEU A 245 -2.09 -2.71 -0.92
C LEU A 245 -1.91 -2.67 -2.44
N ILE A 246 -2.03 -1.49 -3.05
CA ILE A 246 -1.89 -1.31 -4.49
C ILE A 246 -0.67 -0.48 -4.78
N MET A 247 0.22 -1.05 -5.59
CA MET A 247 1.41 -0.39 -6.10
C MET A 247 1.22 -0.05 -7.57
N CYS A 248 1.45 1.20 -7.93
CA CYS A 248 1.40 1.61 -9.32
C CYS A 248 2.46 2.68 -9.65
N VAL A 249 2.75 2.81 -10.94
CA VAL A 249 3.48 3.95 -11.49
C VAL A 249 2.47 5.07 -11.74
N PRO A 250 2.57 6.23 -11.07
CA PRO A 250 1.70 7.35 -11.37
C PRO A 250 1.92 7.77 -12.82
N ARG A 251 0.84 7.86 -13.60
CA ARG A 251 0.92 8.43 -14.95
C ARG A 251 1.29 9.91 -14.78
N LYS A 252 2.37 10.34 -15.43
CA LYS A 252 2.62 11.77 -15.58
C LYS A 252 1.37 12.36 -16.25
N PRO A 253 0.82 13.47 -15.76
CA PRO A 253 -0.19 14.19 -16.53
C PRO A 253 0.42 14.44 -17.91
N VAL A 254 -0.30 14.07 -18.97
CA VAL A 254 0.09 14.45 -20.32
C VAL A 254 0.09 15.97 -20.29
N SER A 255 1.27 16.58 -20.38
CA SER A 255 1.37 18.03 -20.54
C SER A 255 0.74 18.33 -21.88
N GLU A 256 -0.49 18.83 -21.86
CA GLU A 256 -1.18 19.42 -23.01
C GLU A 256 -0.42 20.65 -23.51
#